data_AF-A0A4U0UDI2-F1
#
_entry.id   AF-A0A4U0UDI2-F1
#
_cell.length_a   1.000
_cell.length_b   1.000
_cell.length_c   1.000
_cell.angle_alpha   90.00
_cell.angle_beta   90.00
_cell.angle_gamma   90.00
#
_symmetry.space_group_name_H-M   'P 1'
#
loop_
_entity.id
_entity.type
_entity.pdbx_description
1 polymer ?
#
loop_
_entity_poly.entity_id
_entity_poly.type
_entity_poly.pdbx_seq_one_letter_code
_entity_poly.pdbx_strand_id
1 'polypeptide(L)'
;MDFSDIFRIVNLATAVLMVLGGVANFFPIGIQSIIIGCYCIIFGIATGLLEFQIPPQVARYASFMFSFVGRGVFYLFIGSVIIGSPWYQITPGVLVAVIGIAYIGLEFVPSIEPPANMRDAADAGWGTRALQQRSKQLRLASEDAGKGVQYVYDVVMGMDMGIGRKA
;
A
#
# COMPACT_ATOMS: atom_id res chain seq x y z
N MET A 1 0.47 -21.97 9.62
CA MET A 1 0.02 -20.94 8.66
C MET A 1 0.87 -19.72 8.92
N ASP A 2 1.51 -19.18 7.87
CA ASP A 2 2.35 -17.99 8.01
C ASP A 2 1.48 -16.78 8.38
N PHE A 3 2.05 -15.83 9.12
CA PHE A 3 1.35 -14.62 9.57
C PHE A 3 0.67 -13.88 8.42
N SER A 4 1.31 -13.85 7.25
CA SER A 4 0.75 -13.29 6.02
C SER A 4 -0.63 -13.89 5.73
N ASP A 5 -0.76 -15.21 5.60
CA ASP A 5 -2.03 -15.87 5.26
C ASP A 5 -3.13 -15.60 6.28
N ILE A 6 -2.78 -15.51 7.57
CA ILE A 6 -3.73 -15.17 8.63
C ILE A 6 -4.29 -13.75 8.41
N PHE A 7 -3.45 -12.76 8.10
CA PHE A 7 -3.93 -11.41 7.81
C PHE A 7 -4.81 -11.35 6.57
N ARG A 8 -4.47 -12.09 5.51
CA ARG A 8 -5.28 -12.15 4.28
C ARG A 8 -6.67 -12.72 4.56
N ILE A 9 -6.73 -13.81 5.31
CA ILE A 9 -7.99 -14.46 5.71
C ILE A 9 -8.82 -13.50 6.59
N VAL A 10 -8.21 -12.80 7.53
CA VAL A 10 -8.91 -11.83 8.38
C VAL A 10 -9.43 -10.64 7.58
N ASN A 11 -8.63 -10.10 6.64
CA ASN A 11 -9.07 -9.00 5.77
C ASN A 11 -10.22 -9.43 4.87
N LEU A 12 -10.14 -10.63 4.28
CA LEU A 12 -11.20 -11.18 3.44
C LEU A 12 -12.47 -11.44 4.25
N ALA A 13 -12.34 -12.00 5.45
CA ALA A 13 -13.48 -12.19 6.36
C ALA A 13 -14.13 -10.84 6.73
N THR A 14 -13.32 -9.83 7.03
CA THR A 14 -13.80 -8.47 7.33
C THR A 14 -14.52 -7.85 6.14
N ALA A 15 -13.97 -8.00 4.93
CA ALA A 15 -14.60 -7.53 3.69
C ALA A 15 -15.97 -8.19 3.45
N VAL A 16 -16.08 -9.50 3.67
CA VAL A 16 -17.36 -10.22 3.57
C VAL A 16 -18.36 -9.72 4.62
N LEU A 17 -17.92 -9.56 5.88
CA LEU A 17 -18.77 -9.03 6.94
C LEU A 17 -19.26 -7.60 6.65
N MET A 18 -18.42 -6.75 6.06
CA MET A 18 -18.81 -5.40 5.65
C MET A 18 -19.85 -5.41 4.52
N VAL A 19 -19.71 -6.30 3.53
CA VAL A 19 -20.71 -6.44 2.46
C VAL A 19 -22.04 -6.96 3.02
N LEU A 20 -21.99 -7.99 3.87
CA LEU A 20 -23.19 -8.54 4.52
C LEU A 20 -23.87 -7.52 5.44
N GLY A 21 -23.10 -6.77 6.22
CA GLY A 21 -23.59 -5.67 7.06
C GLY A 21 -24.15 -4.50 6.25
N GLY A 22 -23.57 -4.21 5.08
CA GLY A 22 -24.09 -3.22 4.13
C GLY A 22 -25.44 -3.63 3.53
N VAL A 23 -25.59 -4.90 3.13
CA VAL A 23 -26.87 -5.46 2.65
C VAL A 23 -27.93 -5.47 3.76
N ALA A 24 -27.54 -5.81 4.98
CA ALA A 24 -28.40 -5.80 6.15
C ALA A 24 -28.93 -4.39 6.51
N ASN A 25 -28.20 -3.33 6.13
CA ASN A 25 -28.63 -1.94 6.33
C ASN A 25 -29.73 -1.47 5.37
N PHE A 26 -30.03 -2.22 4.30
CA PHE A 26 -31.19 -1.92 3.44
C PHE A 26 -32.54 -2.25 4.12
N PHE A 27 -32.54 -3.01 5.21
CA PHE A 27 -33.72 -3.43 5.96
C PHE A 27 -33.75 -2.71 7.32
N PRO A 28 -33.86 -1.37 7.36
CA PRO A 28 -35.12 -0.66 7.15
C PRO A 28 -35.06 0.39 6.03
N ILE A 29 -36.18 0.62 5.33
CA ILE A 29 -36.24 1.52 4.17
C ILE A 29 -36.17 2.97 4.64
N GLY A 30 -34.95 3.53 4.62
CA GLY A 30 -34.68 4.94 4.85
C GLY A 30 -33.55 5.41 3.94
N ILE A 31 -33.62 6.65 3.46
CA ILE A 31 -32.59 7.22 2.56
C ILE A 31 -31.20 7.15 3.21
N GLN A 32 -31.11 7.42 4.52
CA GLN A 32 -29.87 7.32 5.28
C GLN A 32 -29.31 5.89 5.28
N SER A 33 -30.15 4.89 5.55
CA SER A 33 -29.74 3.48 5.62
C SER A 33 -29.29 2.94 4.27
N ILE A 34 -29.93 3.38 3.18
CA ILE A 34 -29.53 3.08 1.80
C ILE A 34 -28.15 3.67 1.49
N ILE A 35 -27.93 4.95 1.83
CA ILE A 35 -26.64 5.61 1.61
C ILE A 35 -25.53 4.89 2.39
N ILE A 36 -25.77 4.57 3.67
CA ILE A 36 -24.82 3.83 4.51
C ILE A 36 -24.53 2.44 3.94
N GLY A 37 -25.57 1.71 3.52
CA GLY A 37 -25.44 0.39 2.89
C GLY A 37 -24.59 0.42 1.62
N CYS A 38 -24.82 1.39 0.75
CA CYS A 38 -24.01 1.60 -0.46
C CYS A 38 -22.54 1.86 -0.13
N TYR A 39 -22.24 2.75 0.82
CA TYR A 39 -20.86 3.00 1.24
C TYR A 39 -20.20 1.73 1.80
N CYS A 40 -20.89 0.99 2.67
CA CYS A 40 -20.34 -0.24 3.26
C CYS A 40 -20.02 -1.31 2.21
N ILE A 41 -20.87 -1.46 1.18
CA ILE A 41 -20.64 -2.42 0.08
C ILE A 41 -19.45 -1.99 -0.77
N ILE A 42 -19.38 -0.71 -1.18
CA ILE A 42 -18.24 -0.19 -1.98
C ILE A 42 -16.93 -0.36 -1.22
N PHE A 43 -16.91 0.00 0.07
CA PHE A 43 -15.73 -0.14 0.92
C PHE A 43 -15.36 -1.60 1.20
N GLY A 44 -16.34 -2.49 1.36
CA GLY A 44 -16.10 -3.93 1.52
C GLY A 44 -15.50 -4.56 0.28
N ILE A 45 -16.03 -4.23 -0.90
CA ILE A 45 -15.48 -4.67 -2.20
C ILE A 45 -14.07 -4.11 -2.40
N ALA A 46 -13.86 -2.82 -2.12
CA ALA A 46 -12.53 -2.21 -2.23
C ALA A 46 -11.49 -2.91 -1.32
N THR A 47 -11.88 -3.22 -0.09
CA THR A 47 -11.03 -3.95 0.86
C THR A 47 -10.69 -5.36 0.37
N GLY A 48 -11.68 -6.07 -0.20
CA GLY A 48 -11.46 -7.39 -0.79
C GLY A 48 -10.58 -7.35 -2.04
N LEU A 49 -10.77 -6.38 -2.94
CA LEU A 49 -9.97 -6.22 -4.16
C LEU A 49 -8.50 -5.92 -3.84
N LEU A 50 -8.24 -5.09 -2.81
CA LEU A 50 -6.90 -4.79 -2.32
C LEU A 50 -6.12 -6.02 -1.82
N GLU A 51 -6.83 -7.12 -1.52
CA GLU A 51 -6.24 -8.39 -1.05
C GLU A 51 -5.85 -9.33 -2.21
N PHE A 52 -6.48 -9.17 -3.38
CA PHE A 52 -6.21 -10.01 -4.55
C PHE A 52 -5.23 -9.38 -5.53
N GLN A 53 -5.21 -8.04 -5.66
CA GLN A 53 -4.23 -7.29 -6.46
C GLN A 53 -3.98 -5.91 -5.83
N ILE A 54 -2.75 -5.39 -5.94
CA ILE A 54 -2.40 -4.02 -5.51
C ILE A 54 -2.42 -3.11 -6.75
N PRO A 55 -3.55 -2.47 -7.11
CA PRO A 55 -3.55 -1.51 -8.19
C PRO A 55 -2.68 -0.30 -7.81
N PRO A 56 -1.70 0.09 -8.66
CA PRO A 56 -0.73 1.15 -8.34
C PRO A 56 -1.36 2.54 -8.20
N GLN A 57 -2.61 2.74 -8.65
CA GLN A 57 -3.35 3.98 -8.42
C GLN A 57 -3.87 4.09 -6.97
N VAL A 58 -4.26 2.99 -6.31
CA VAL A 58 -4.81 3.03 -4.94
C VAL A 58 -3.69 3.17 -3.90
N ALA A 59 -2.51 2.57 -4.16
CA ALA A 59 -1.29 2.80 -3.37
C ALA A 59 -0.86 4.28 -3.34
N ARG A 60 -1.20 5.07 -4.36
CA ARG A 60 -0.84 6.49 -4.45
C ARG A 60 -1.71 7.40 -3.58
N TYR A 61 -2.99 7.06 -3.36
CA TYR A 61 -3.96 7.92 -2.69
C TYR A 61 -4.48 7.38 -1.35
N ALA A 62 -4.34 6.07 -1.08
CA ALA A 62 -4.84 5.41 0.12
C ALA A 62 -3.70 4.83 0.97
N SER A 63 -2.63 5.60 1.20
CA SER A 63 -1.48 5.19 2.03
C SER A 63 -1.88 4.79 3.46
N PHE A 64 -2.99 5.35 3.99
CA PHE A 64 -3.53 4.96 5.30
C PHE A 64 -4.08 3.52 5.32
N MET A 65 -4.62 3.01 4.21
CA MET A 65 -5.09 1.63 4.10
C MET A 65 -3.95 0.62 3.96
N PHE A 66 -2.69 1.03 3.91
CA PHE A 66 -1.52 0.15 3.94
C PHE A 66 -0.80 0.16 5.30
N SER A 67 -1.37 0.82 6.31
CA SER A 67 -0.89 0.79 7.70
C SER A 67 -1.84 -0.04 8.57
N PHE A 68 -1.29 -0.81 9.51
CA PHE A 68 -2.08 -1.56 10.52
C PHE A 68 -3.04 -0.64 11.28
N VAL A 69 -2.57 0.56 11.64
CA VAL A 69 -3.37 1.57 12.36
C VAL A 69 -4.48 2.12 11.47
N GLY A 70 -4.16 2.49 10.23
CA GLY A 70 -5.14 3.07 9.32
C GLY A 70 -6.23 2.08 8.91
N ARG A 71 -5.90 0.78 8.79
CA ARG A 71 -6.90 -0.29 8.63
C ARG A 71 -7.73 -0.50 9.89
N GLY A 72 -7.10 -0.53 11.06
CA GLY A 72 -7.79 -0.70 12.34
C GLY A 72 -8.82 0.40 12.61
N VAL A 73 -8.41 1.66 12.44
CA VAL A 73 -9.30 2.83 12.58
C VAL A 73 -10.43 2.80 11.54
N PHE A 74 -10.13 2.39 10.31
CA PHE A 74 -11.15 2.26 9.26
C PHE A 74 -12.18 1.17 9.59
N TYR A 75 -11.76 -0.01 10.03
CA TYR A 75 -12.69 -1.07 10.44
C TYR A 75 -13.50 -0.67 11.67
N LEU A 76 -12.89 0.02 12.65
CA LEU A 76 -13.62 0.57 13.79
C LEU A 76 -14.72 1.55 13.35
N PHE A 77 -14.40 2.46 12.41
CA PHE A 77 -15.34 3.43 11.87
C PHE A 77 -16.48 2.76 11.09
N ILE A 78 -16.18 1.79 10.23
CA ILE A 78 -17.23 1.08 9.49
C ILE A 78 -18.09 0.23 10.43
N GLY A 79 -17.48 -0.42 11.42
CA GLY A 79 -18.18 -1.19 12.43
C GLY A 79 -19.19 -0.33 13.20
N SER A 80 -18.82 0.88 13.60
CA SER A 80 -19.74 1.80 14.29
C SER A 80 -20.86 2.33 13.39
N VAL A 81 -20.59 2.52 12.10
CA VAL A 81 -21.59 2.97 11.11
C VAL A 81 -22.60 1.86 10.76
N ILE A 82 -22.20 0.59 10.80
CA ILE A 82 -23.09 -0.56 10.53
C ILE A 82 -24.03 -0.84 11.70
N ILE A 83 -23.65 -0.52 12.94
CA ILE A 83 -24.47 -0.78 14.14
C ILE A 83 -25.77 0.02 14.06
N GLY A 84 -26.88 -0.70 13.92
CA GLY A 84 -28.23 -0.16 14.01
C GLY A 84 -29.04 -0.85 15.10
N SER A 85 -30.37 -0.68 15.04
CA SER A 85 -31.29 -1.25 16.04
C SER A 85 -31.47 -2.78 15.97
N PRO A 86 -31.61 -3.40 14.78
CA PRO A 86 -31.86 -4.84 14.72
C PRO A 86 -30.59 -5.69 14.89
N TRP A 87 -30.76 -6.89 15.43
CA TRP A 87 -29.68 -7.85 15.73
C TRP A 87 -28.79 -8.19 14.52
N TYR A 88 -29.37 -8.20 13.31
CA TYR A 88 -28.66 -8.47 12.06
C TYR A 88 -27.76 -7.32 11.59
N GLN A 89 -27.88 -6.11 12.17
CA GLN A 89 -26.97 -4.98 11.97
C GLN A 89 -25.93 -4.90 13.10
N ILE A 90 -26.36 -5.18 14.33
CA ILE A 90 -25.49 -5.16 15.52
C ILE A 90 -24.38 -6.22 15.40
N THR A 91 -24.72 -7.45 15.01
CA THR A 91 -23.77 -8.56 14.96
C THR A 91 -22.58 -8.30 14.00
N PRO A 92 -22.79 -7.99 12.71
CA PRO A 92 -21.68 -7.70 11.81
C PRO A 92 -20.94 -6.41 12.20
N GLY A 93 -21.64 -5.37 12.68
CA GLY A 93 -21.01 -4.12 13.10
C GLY A 93 -20.06 -4.29 14.29
N VAL A 94 -20.48 -5.04 15.32
CA VAL A 94 -19.65 -5.34 16.50
C VAL A 94 -18.45 -6.20 16.12
N LEU A 95 -18.61 -7.23 15.29
CA LEU A 95 -17.49 -8.07 14.85
C LEU A 95 -16.43 -7.26 14.11
N VAL A 96 -16.85 -6.41 13.16
CA VAL A 96 -15.94 -5.56 12.40
C VAL A 96 -15.26 -4.52 13.30
N ALA A 97 -15.98 -3.96 14.28
CA ALA A 97 -15.42 -3.03 15.25
C ALA A 97 -14.37 -3.70 16.16
N VAL A 98 -14.64 -4.92 16.65
CA VAL A 98 -13.69 -5.70 17.48
C VAL A 98 -12.44 -6.05 16.69
N ILE A 99 -12.58 -6.44 15.41
CA ILE A 99 -11.44 -6.66 14.52
C ILE A 99 -10.63 -5.36 14.37
N GLY A 100 -11.28 -4.20 14.21
CA GLY A 100 -10.63 -2.89 14.17
C GLY A 100 -9.79 -2.59 15.42
N ILE A 101 -10.34 -2.86 16.62
CA ILE A 101 -9.62 -2.72 17.89
C ILE A 101 -8.43 -3.68 17.95
N ALA A 102 -8.58 -4.93 17.49
CA ALA A 102 -7.48 -5.88 17.45
C ALA A 102 -6.36 -5.42 16.51
N TYR A 103 -6.68 -4.83 15.35
CA TYR A 103 -5.72 -4.22 14.44
C TYR A 103 -4.98 -3.02 15.03
N ILE A 104 -5.66 -2.19 15.84
CA ILE A 104 -5.02 -1.10 16.60
C ILE A 104 -4.12 -1.68 17.71
N GLY A 105 -4.58 -2.70 18.42
CA GLY A 105 -3.79 -3.37 19.47
C GLY A 105 -2.51 -4.03 18.95
N LEU A 106 -2.55 -4.55 17.71
CA LEU A 106 -1.37 -5.10 17.04
C LEU A 106 -0.28 -4.05 16.74
N GLU A 107 -0.58 -2.75 16.80
CA GLU A 107 0.43 -1.68 16.74
C GLU A 107 1.45 -1.78 17.88
N PHE A 108 1.02 -2.20 19.07
CA PHE A 108 1.88 -2.31 20.25
C PHE A 108 2.78 -3.56 20.24
N VAL A 109 2.68 -4.42 19.22
CA VAL A 109 3.55 -5.58 19.03
C VAL A 109 4.51 -5.28 17.86
N PRO A 110 5.71 -4.74 18.13
CA PRO A 110 6.67 -4.31 17.09
C PRO A 110 7.37 -5.45 16.32
N SER A 111 6.79 -6.66 16.27
CA SER A 111 7.48 -7.89 15.82
C SER A 111 6.74 -8.69 14.74
N ILE A 112 5.86 -8.06 13.95
CA ILE A 112 5.34 -8.65 12.72
C ILE A 112 5.82 -7.76 11.57
N GLU A 113 6.77 -8.26 10.78
CA GLU A 113 7.12 -7.61 9.51
C GLU A 113 5.82 -7.42 8.70
N PRO A 114 5.55 -6.20 8.19
CA PRO A 114 4.41 -5.96 7.33
C PRO A 114 4.45 -6.98 6.18
N PRO A 115 3.42 -7.83 6.00
CA PRO A 115 3.41 -8.81 4.92
C PRO A 115 3.61 -8.12 3.57
N ALA A 116 4.23 -8.80 2.61
CA ALA A 116 4.78 -8.26 1.36
C ALA A 116 3.86 -7.27 0.59
N ASN A 117 2.54 -7.42 0.73
CA ASN A 117 1.53 -6.51 0.18
C ASN A 117 1.55 -5.06 0.73
N MET A 118 2.14 -4.80 1.90
CA MET A 118 2.35 -3.45 2.46
C MET A 118 3.75 -2.89 2.17
N ARG A 119 4.71 -3.75 1.83
CA ARG A 119 6.09 -3.34 1.50
C ARG A 119 6.20 -2.88 0.05
N ASP A 120 5.61 -3.62 -0.88
CA ASP A 120 5.70 -3.30 -2.31
C ASP A 120 4.87 -2.05 -2.71
N ALA A 121 3.82 -1.72 -1.96
CA ALA A 121 3.00 -0.52 -2.21
C ALA A 121 3.67 0.77 -1.71
N ALA A 122 4.31 0.73 -0.53
CA ALA A 122 5.08 1.84 0.03
C ALA A 122 6.37 2.07 -0.78
N ASP A 123 7.06 0.99 -1.17
CA ASP A 123 8.24 1.04 -2.05
C ASP A 123 7.89 1.32 -3.52
N ALA A 124 6.62 1.36 -3.92
CA ALA A 124 6.21 1.79 -5.25
C ALA A 124 5.84 3.29 -5.31
N GLY A 125 5.74 3.97 -4.16
CA GLY A 125 5.27 5.33 -4.02
C GLY A 125 6.35 6.37 -4.32
N TRP A 126 6.61 6.66 -5.59
CA TRP A 126 7.32 7.85 -6.12
C TRP A 126 8.81 8.03 -5.71
N GLY A 127 9.20 7.83 -4.46
CA GLY A 127 10.55 8.05 -3.93
C GLY A 127 11.59 7.06 -4.44
N THR A 128 11.30 5.76 -4.41
CA THR A 128 12.14 4.69 -4.97
C THR A 128 12.30 4.77 -6.48
N ARG A 129 11.24 5.11 -7.23
CA ARG A 129 11.30 5.32 -8.68
C ARG A 129 12.13 6.56 -9.03
N ALA A 130 11.90 7.67 -8.34
CA ALA A 130 12.68 8.90 -8.53
C ALA A 130 14.16 8.70 -8.18
N LEU A 131 14.46 7.95 -7.11
CA LEU A 131 15.83 7.62 -6.72
C LEU A 131 16.49 6.60 -7.66
N GLN A 132 15.77 5.59 -8.15
CA GLN A 132 16.26 4.69 -9.21
C GLN A 132 16.55 5.43 -10.50
N GLN A 133 15.69 6.39 -10.86
CA GLN A 133 15.85 7.19 -12.07
C GLN A 133 17.02 8.16 -11.92
N ARG A 134 17.17 8.78 -10.74
CA ARG A 134 18.32 9.61 -10.39
C ARG A 134 19.61 8.82 -10.29
N SER A 135 19.60 7.60 -9.75
CA SER A 135 20.80 6.74 -9.69
C SER A 135 21.22 6.24 -11.08
N LYS A 136 20.26 5.94 -11.97
CA LYS A 136 20.53 5.62 -13.38
C LYS A 136 21.13 6.84 -14.10
N GLN A 137 20.56 8.03 -13.90
CA GLN A 137 21.09 9.28 -14.45
C GLN A 137 22.50 9.58 -13.95
N LEU A 138 22.75 9.42 -12.64
CA LEU A 138 24.07 9.63 -12.04
C LEU A 138 25.11 8.61 -12.51
N ARG A 139 24.72 7.34 -12.71
CA ARG A 139 25.62 6.31 -13.27
C ARG A 139 26.00 6.62 -14.71
N LEU A 140 25.04 7.03 -15.54
CA LEU A 140 25.31 7.44 -16.93
C LEU A 140 26.21 8.68 -16.97
N ALA A 141 25.91 9.69 -16.15
CA ALA A 141 26.74 10.90 -16.05
C ALA A 141 28.17 10.59 -15.55
N SER A 142 28.32 9.63 -14.61
CA SER A 142 29.63 9.16 -14.15
C SER A 142 30.37 8.38 -15.23
N GLU A 143 29.68 7.60 -16.06
CA GLU A 143 30.29 6.84 -17.15
C GLU A 143 30.76 7.77 -18.28
N ASP A 144 29.96 8.78 -18.62
CA ASP A 144 30.32 9.81 -19.60
C ASP A 144 31.47 10.69 -19.09
N ALA A 145 31.49 11.04 -17.80
CA ALA A 145 32.62 11.72 -17.19
C ALA A 145 33.90 10.87 -17.24
N GLY A 146 33.80 9.55 -16.99
CA GLY A 146 34.92 8.62 -17.10
C GLY A 146 35.49 8.53 -18.53
N LYS A 147 34.62 8.48 -19.55
CA LYS A 147 35.03 8.52 -20.97
C LYS A 147 35.70 9.84 -21.33
N GLY A 148 35.19 10.96 -20.82
CA GLY A 148 35.80 12.28 -21.01
C GLY A 148 37.21 12.38 -20.40
N VAL A 149 37.39 11.85 -19.19
CA VAL A 149 38.70 11.80 -18.52
C VAL A 149 39.66 10.90 -19.31
N GLN A 150 39.23 9.71 -19.72
CA GLN A 150 40.06 8.81 -20.53
C GLN A 150 40.48 9.43 -21.87
N TYR A 151 39.56 10.14 -22.53
CA TYR A 151 39.86 10.84 -23.78
C TYR A 151 40.93 11.94 -23.59
N VAL A 152 40.88 12.69 -22.49
CA VAL A 152 41.91 13.69 -22.17
C VAL A 152 43.26 13.02 -21.88
N TYR A 153 43.29 11.91 -21.13
CA TYR A 153 44.53 11.15 -20.90
C TYR A 153 45.12 10.60 -22.21
N ASP A 154 44.29 10.03 -23.09
CA ASP A 154 44.74 9.49 -24.37
C ASP A 154 45.25 10.59 -25.32
N VAL A 155 44.63 11.78 -25.32
CA VAL A 155 45.09 12.94 -26.11
C VAL A 155 46.40 13.50 -25.56
N VAL A 156 46.53 13.64 -24.23
CA VAL A 156 47.74 14.18 -23.58
C VAL A 156 48.91 13.19 -23.71
N MET A 157 48.70 11.91 -23.43
CA MET A 157 49.74 10.86 -23.58
C MET A 157 50.05 10.57 -25.05
N GLY A 158 49.08 10.72 -25.96
CA GLY A 158 49.26 10.63 -27.39
C GLY A 158 50.04 11.81 -27.98
N MET A 159 49.89 13.01 -27.41
CA MET A 159 50.73 14.17 -27.75
C MET A 159 52.17 14.00 -27.27
N ASP A 160 52.40 13.39 -26.10
CA ASP A 160 53.74 13.13 -25.57
C ASP A 160 54.50 12.07 -26.40
N MET A 161 53.80 11.09 -26.96
CA MET A 161 54.38 10.11 -27.90
C MET A 161 54.66 10.68 -29.32
N GLY A 162 54.27 11.92 -29.62
CA GLY A 162 54.51 12.59 -30.91
C GLY A 162 55.80 13.41 -30.99
N ILE A 163 56.47 13.69 -29.86
CA ILE A 163 57.70 14.50 -29.80
C ILE A 163 58.90 13.59 -29.49
N GLY A 164 59.18 12.63 -30.38
CA GLY A 164 60.28 11.69 -30.15
C GLY A 164 60.82 10.97 -31.38
N ARG A 165 60.40 11.34 -32.60
CA ARG A 165 60.88 10.70 -33.82
C ARG A 165 61.28 11.70 -34.90
N LYS A 166 62.27 12.54 -34.56
CA LYS A 166 63.20 13.11 -35.54
C LYS A 166 64.60 13.17 -34.94
N ALA A 167 65.33 12.08 -35.17
CA ALA A 167 66.77 12.07 -35.38
C ALA A 167 67.06 10.83 -36.24
#